data_AF-A0A6A5QP88-F1
#
_entry.id   AF-A0A6A5QP88-F1
#
_cell.length_a   1.000
_cell.length_b   1.000
_cell.length_c   1.000
_cell.angle_alpha   90.00
_cell.angle_beta   90.00
_cell.angle_gamma   90.00
#
_symmetry.space_group_name_H-M   'P 1'
#
loop_
_entity.id
_entity.type
_entity.pdbx_description
1 polymer ?
#
loop_
_entity_poly.entity_id
_entity_poly.type
_entity_poly.pdbx_seq_one_letter_code
_entity_poly.pdbx_strand_id
1 'polypeptide(L)'
;MVSEGHQVASHTWSHQDLSVITDAQRYDQMVKNEMAIRNIIGKYPTYMRPPYSSCNDACQTVMKNLGYVVSYFDLDTDDYNQLSNIQVAKDNFKRILDQTAGGPQSGDRLAIAHDIHEATALSLTGYMLEYLKSKGYRGVTMGECMGEPEANWYRTSGESGASTPNPGSGGSGGSDSGGSSVSTDGSCGVSGGKTCAGSSFGNCCSQYGWCGSSSDHCGTACNSSFGTCSGGGGSTPSKPVSADGTCGSQGGATCAGSTFGNCCSQYGWCGSASDHCGSGCDPSSGTC
;
A
#
# COMPACT_ATOMS: atom_id res chain seq x y z
N MET A 1 15.33 -14.80 3.53
CA MET A 1 14.42 -14.14 4.52
C MET A 1 13.26 -15.04 4.91
N VAL A 2 12.09 -15.02 4.23
CA VAL A 2 10.90 -15.79 4.69
C VAL A 2 11.17 -17.29 4.79
N SER A 3 11.83 -17.87 3.78
CA SER A 3 12.18 -19.32 3.76
C SER A 3 13.14 -19.73 4.88
N GLU A 4 13.82 -18.77 5.51
CA GLU A 4 14.78 -18.98 6.60
C GLU A 4 14.19 -18.57 7.96
N GLY A 5 12.88 -18.26 8.02
CA GLY A 5 12.19 -17.89 9.26
C GLY A 5 12.32 -16.42 9.66
N HIS A 6 12.83 -15.55 8.78
CA HIS A 6 12.86 -14.11 9.03
C HIS A 6 11.55 -13.42 8.63
N GLN A 7 11.16 -12.41 9.40
CA GLN A 7 10.01 -11.56 9.08
C GLN A 7 10.44 -10.42 8.12
N VAL A 8 9.79 -10.37 6.97
CA VAL A 8 9.81 -9.23 6.03
C VAL A 8 8.70 -8.23 6.41
N ALA A 9 9.05 -6.96 6.54
CA ALA A 9 8.15 -5.83 6.83
C ALA A 9 8.32 -4.70 5.80
N SER A 10 7.38 -3.76 5.73
CA SER A 10 7.46 -2.64 4.77
C SER A 10 8.33 -1.49 5.30
N HIS A 11 9.11 -0.86 4.42
CA HIS A 11 9.84 0.37 4.71
C HIS A 11 9.59 1.45 3.65
N THR A 12 8.35 1.49 3.13
CA THR A 12 7.91 2.29 1.97
C THR A 12 8.57 1.90 0.65
N TRP A 13 8.08 2.45 -0.47
CA TRP A 13 8.60 2.17 -1.81
C TRP A 13 9.89 2.94 -2.13
N SER A 14 9.94 4.23 -1.80
CA SER A 14 11.04 5.12 -2.19
C SER A 14 11.64 5.89 -1.02
N HIS A 15 11.43 5.42 0.21
CA HIS A 15 12.02 5.99 1.42
C HIS A 15 11.69 7.48 1.65
N GLN A 16 10.47 7.90 1.29
CA GLN A 16 10.01 9.28 1.53
C GLN A 16 9.65 9.50 3.00
N ASP A 17 9.90 10.71 3.51
CA ASP A 17 9.46 11.12 4.84
C ASP A 17 7.94 11.19 4.90
N LEU A 18 7.33 10.25 5.64
CA LEU A 18 5.89 10.15 5.71
C LEU A 18 5.24 11.30 6.47
N SER A 19 5.96 12.10 7.28
CA SER A 19 5.36 13.28 7.91
C SER A 19 5.26 14.47 6.95
N VAL A 20 6.05 14.49 5.88
CA VAL A 20 6.18 15.63 4.96
C VAL A 20 5.29 15.51 3.72
N ILE A 21 4.96 14.28 3.31
CA ILE A 21 4.14 14.02 2.11
C ILE A 21 2.64 14.00 2.41
N THR A 22 1.80 14.04 1.38
CA THR A 22 0.33 13.99 1.49
C THR A 22 -0.19 12.58 1.78
N ASP A 23 -1.45 12.44 2.24
CA ASP A 23 -2.07 11.14 2.49
C ASP A 23 -2.10 10.23 1.25
N ALA A 24 -2.39 10.81 0.07
CA ALA A 24 -2.35 10.08 -1.19
C ALA A 24 -0.95 9.54 -1.50
N GLN A 25 0.09 10.34 -1.26
CA GLN A 25 1.47 9.89 -1.43
C GLN A 25 1.86 8.82 -0.41
N ARG A 26 1.42 8.92 0.86
CA ARG A 26 1.62 7.87 1.87
C ARG A 26 1.00 6.55 1.43
N TYR A 27 -0.25 6.59 0.96
CA TYR A 27 -0.94 5.42 0.43
C TYR A 27 -0.14 4.77 -0.71
N ASP A 28 0.29 5.58 -1.67
CA ASP A 28 1.10 5.14 -2.80
C ASP A 28 2.42 4.48 -2.37
N GLN A 29 3.12 5.07 -1.40
CA GLN A 29 4.37 4.52 -0.85
C GLN A 29 4.18 3.13 -0.26
N MET A 30 3.04 2.89 0.40
CA MET A 30 2.76 1.60 1.03
C MET A 30 2.29 0.57 0.00
N VAL A 31 1.28 0.89 -0.81
CA VAL A 31 0.67 -0.07 -1.73
C VAL A 31 1.64 -0.51 -2.83
N LYS A 32 2.48 0.39 -3.36
CA LYS A 32 3.54 0.01 -4.32
C LYS A 32 4.47 -1.06 -3.74
N ASN A 33 4.85 -0.91 -2.47
CA ASN A 33 5.71 -1.86 -1.80
C ASN A 33 4.97 -3.16 -1.43
N GLU A 34 3.71 -3.08 -0.98
CA GLU A 34 2.85 -4.27 -0.75
C GLU A 34 2.75 -5.13 -1.99
N MET A 35 2.50 -4.51 -3.15
CA MET A 35 2.40 -5.22 -4.43
C MET A 35 3.70 -5.96 -4.76
N ALA A 36 4.84 -5.27 -4.68
CA ALA A 36 6.14 -5.88 -4.95
C ALA A 36 6.44 -7.05 -3.99
N ILE A 37 6.20 -6.87 -2.69
CA ILE A 37 6.42 -7.92 -1.69
C ILE A 37 5.47 -9.11 -1.95
N ARG A 38 4.18 -8.85 -2.20
CA ARG A 38 3.19 -9.90 -2.48
C ARG A 38 3.57 -10.73 -3.71
N ASN A 39 4.10 -10.13 -4.77
CA ASN A 39 4.52 -10.87 -5.96
C ASN A 39 5.70 -11.81 -5.68
N ILE A 40 6.53 -11.49 -4.68
CA ILE A 40 7.72 -12.27 -4.35
C ILE A 40 7.40 -13.36 -3.32
N ILE A 41 6.64 -13.03 -2.26
CA ILE A 41 6.41 -13.94 -1.12
C ILE A 41 4.95 -14.40 -0.97
N GLY A 42 4.05 -14.02 -1.88
CA GLY A 42 2.63 -14.42 -1.90
C GLY A 42 1.74 -13.74 -0.85
N LYS A 43 2.31 -12.89 0.01
CA LYS A 43 1.67 -12.21 1.13
C LYS A 43 2.28 -10.82 1.31
N TYR A 44 1.58 -9.88 1.94
CA TYR A 44 2.09 -8.53 2.16
C TYR A 44 2.07 -8.14 3.64
N PRO A 45 3.02 -7.33 4.12
CA PRO A 45 3.24 -7.16 5.55
C PRO A 45 2.11 -6.38 6.24
N THR A 46 1.91 -6.67 7.52
CA THR A 46 1.13 -5.82 8.46
C THR A 46 2.04 -4.94 9.32
N TYR A 47 3.35 -5.13 9.27
CA TYR A 47 4.32 -4.28 9.97
C TYR A 47 5.01 -3.34 9.00
N MET A 48 5.27 -2.12 9.45
CA MET A 48 6.11 -1.17 8.73
C MET A 48 6.94 -0.31 9.69
N ARG A 49 8.11 0.12 9.21
CA ARG A 49 8.89 1.19 9.87
C ARG A 49 8.83 2.43 8.99
N PRO A 50 8.54 3.63 9.53
CA PRO A 50 8.57 4.85 8.74
C PRO A 50 10.02 5.27 8.47
N PRO A 51 10.38 5.67 7.24
CA PRO A 51 11.64 6.34 6.94
C PRO A 51 11.93 7.47 7.93
N TYR A 52 13.19 7.59 8.34
CA TYR A 52 13.67 8.61 9.29
C TYR A 52 13.00 8.57 10.67
N SER A 53 12.28 7.50 11.00
CA SER A 53 11.42 7.44 12.19
C SER A 53 10.39 8.59 12.23
N SER A 54 10.00 9.11 11.06
CA SER A 54 9.13 10.28 10.94
C SER A 54 7.73 9.85 10.51
N CYS A 55 6.78 9.91 11.44
CA CYS A 55 5.37 9.62 11.18
C CYS A 55 4.46 10.39 12.17
N ASN A 56 4.02 11.59 11.75
CA ASN A 56 3.05 12.41 12.47
C ASN A 56 1.64 11.80 12.51
N ASP A 57 0.68 12.46 13.17
CA ASP A 57 -0.69 11.95 13.35
C ASP A 57 -1.41 11.62 12.04
N ALA A 58 -1.17 12.41 10.98
CA ALA A 58 -1.72 12.13 9.66
C ALA A 58 -1.14 10.82 9.09
N CYS A 59 0.19 10.65 9.17
CA CYS A 59 0.84 9.40 8.82
C CYS A 59 0.32 8.20 9.64
N GLN A 60 0.23 8.33 10.95
CA GLN A 60 -0.29 7.28 11.84
C GLN A 60 -1.73 6.89 11.46
N THR A 61 -2.56 7.87 11.11
CA THR A 61 -3.94 7.63 10.66
C THR A 61 -3.97 6.83 9.35
N VAL A 62 -3.16 7.19 8.35
CA VAL A 62 -3.08 6.44 7.09
C VAL A 62 -2.56 5.02 7.32
N MET A 63 -1.49 4.84 8.11
CA MET A 63 -0.94 3.52 8.40
C MET A 63 -1.96 2.63 9.13
N LYS A 64 -2.66 3.18 10.13
CA LYS A 64 -3.74 2.47 10.84
C LYS A 64 -4.87 2.05 9.90
N ASN A 65 -5.32 2.95 9.01
CA ASN A 65 -6.37 2.65 8.04
C ASN A 65 -5.96 1.56 7.03
N LEU A 66 -4.67 1.51 6.69
CA LEU A 66 -4.09 0.45 5.86
C LEU A 66 -3.85 -0.87 6.62
N GLY A 67 -4.08 -0.90 7.94
CA GLY A 67 -3.85 -2.08 8.78
C GLY A 67 -2.39 -2.32 9.13
N TYR A 68 -1.57 -1.26 9.13
CA TYR A 68 -0.16 -1.34 9.54
C TYR A 68 0.04 -1.09 11.03
N VAL A 69 0.90 -1.91 11.62
CA VAL A 69 1.61 -1.63 12.87
C VAL A 69 2.86 -0.81 12.53
N VAL A 70 2.91 0.42 13.04
CA VAL A 70 4.07 1.32 12.90
C VAL A 70 5.09 0.96 13.98
N SER A 71 6.24 0.42 13.58
CA SER A 71 7.31 -0.01 14.48
C SER A 71 8.45 1.01 14.57
N TYR A 72 9.00 1.15 15.77
CA TYR A 72 10.21 1.93 16.08
C TYR A 72 11.27 1.03 16.73
N PHE A 73 12.22 1.62 17.43
CA PHE A 73 13.32 0.93 18.09
C PHE A 73 13.61 1.55 19.46
N ASP A 74 14.18 0.75 20.35
CA ASP A 74 14.70 1.17 21.65
C ASP A 74 16.23 1.38 21.60
N LEU A 75 16.89 0.68 20.68
CA LEU A 75 18.35 0.59 20.58
C LEU A 75 18.81 1.08 19.20
N ASP A 76 19.27 2.34 19.13
CA ASP A 76 19.94 2.86 17.92
C ASP A 76 21.42 2.52 17.92
N THR A 77 21.87 1.80 16.88
CA THR A 77 23.28 1.49 16.69
C THR A 77 24.07 2.68 16.12
N ASP A 78 23.38 3.63 15.48
CA ASP A 78 23.98 4.74 14.72
C ASP A 78 24.88 4.26 13.56
N ASP A 79 24.72 3.03 13.09
CA ASP A 79 25.62 2.38 12.12
C ASP A 79 25.78 3.16 10.80
N TYR A 80 24.70 3.79 10.35
CA TYR A 80 24.63 4.64 9.16
C TYR A 80 25.55 5.87 9.22
N ASN A 81 25.91 6.36 10.40
CA ASN A 81 26.88 7.45 10.59
C ASN A 81 28.31 6.94 10.83
N GLN A 82 28.50 5.64 11.06
CA GLN A 82 29.76 5.03 11.50
C GLN A 82 30.42 4.16 10.42
N LEU A 83 30.26 4.53 9.14
CA LEU A 83 30.71 3.72 8.00
C LEU A 83 32.23 3.46 7.97
N SER A 84 33.04 4.37 8.52
CA SER A 84 34.50 4.24 8.60
C SER A 84 35.00 3.62 9.91
N ASN A 85 34.15 3.54 10.94
CA ASN A 85 34.51 3.02 12.25
C ASN A 85 33.33 2.31 12.91
N ILE A 86 33.02 1.10 12.41
CA ILE A 86 31.90 0.29 12.89
C ILE A 86 32.02 -0.11 14.38
N GLN A 87 33.20 0.06 14.99
CA GLN A 87 33.37 -0.17 16.43
C GLN A 87 32.50 0.77 17.26
N VAL A 88 32.26 2.00 16.81
CA VAL A 88 31.37 2.95 17.51
C VAL A 88 29.94 2.39 17.57
N ALA A 89 29.45 1.77 16.50
CA ALA A 89 28.12 1.16 16.47
C ALA A 89 28.03 -0.07 17.40
N LYS A 90 29.10 -0.88 17.48
CA LYS A 90 29.20 -1.99 18.44
C LYS A 90 29.16 -1.50 19.88
N ASP A 91 29.91 -0.45 20.17
CA ASP A 91 29.97 0.15 21.50
C ASP A 91 28.63 0.80 21.89
N ASN A 92 27.94 1.45 20.95
CA ASN A 92 26.59 1.97 21.13
C ASN A 92 25.60 0.86 21.49
N PHE A 93 25.56 -0.21 20.69
CA PHE A 93 24.69 -1.36 20.96
C PHE A 93 24.95 -1.95 22.35
N LYS A 94 26.22 -2.24 22.65
CA LYS A 94 26.64 -2.78 23.94
C LYS A 94 26.24 -1.89 25.10
N ARG A 95 26.53 -0.59 25.00
CA ARG A 95 26.25 0.40 26.04
C ARG A 95 24.77 0.45 26.36
N ILE A 96 23.91 0.57 25.35
CA ILE A 96 22.46 0.71 25.59
C ILE A 96 21.88 -0.61 26.12
N LEU A 97 22.32 -1.76 25.60
CA LEU A 97 21.89 -3.06 26.13
C LEU A 97 22.32 -3.26 27.60
N ASP A 98 23.54 -2.87 27.97
CA ASP A 98 24.03 -2.97 29.36
C ASP A 98 23.33 -2.00 30.32
N GLN A 99 22.88 -0.85 29.83
CA GLN A 99 22.12 0.13 30.61
C GLN A 99 20.67 -0.29 30.85
N THR A 100 20.21 -1.36 30.19
CA THR A 100 18.87 -1.91 30.40
C THR A 100 18.79 -2.63 31.75
N ALA A 101 18.20 -1.96 32.74
CA ALA A 101 18.02 -2.49 34.08
C ALA A 101 17.15 -3.75 34.08
N GLY A 102 17.63 -4.84 34.69
CA GLY A 102 16.90 -6.11 34.77
C GLY A 102 17.09 -7.04 33.56
N GLY A 103 17.88 -6.64 32.55
CA GLY A 103 18.29 -7.52 31.46
C GLY A 103 17.10 -8.12 30.68
N PRO A 104 17.23 -9.35 30.15
CA PRO A 104 16.17 -10.02 29.38
C PRO A 104 14.82 -10.14 30.11
N GLN A 105 14.82 -10.13 31.44
CA GLN A 105 13.61 -10.24 32.25
C GLN A 105 12.85 -8.91 32.36
N SER A 106 13.46 -7.80 31.97
CA SER A 106 12.88 -6.44 32.04
C SER A 106 12.04 -6.06 30.82
N GLY A 107 11.82 -7.01 29.91
CA GLY A 107 11.02 -6.84 28.71
C GLY A 107 11.82 -6.79 27.42
N ASP A 108 11.08 -6.68 26.34
CA ASP A 108 11.58 -6.81 24.98
C ASP A 108 12.29 -5.55 24.48
N ARG A 109 13.16 -5.71 23.48
CA ARG A 109 13.95 -4.61 22.92
C ARG A 109 14.04 -4.74 21.40
N LEU A 110 13.89 -3.61 20.72
CA LEU A 110 13.99 -3.50 19.27
C LEU A 110 15.24 -2.72 18.90
N ALA A 111 16.11 -3.33 18.09
CA ALA A 111 17.34 -2.70 17.61
C ALA A 111 17.23 -2.31 16.15
N ILE A 112 17.80 -1.16 15.80
CA ILE A 112 17.89 -0.68 14.42
C ILE A 112 19.34 -0.75 13.92
N ALA A 113 19.50 -1.26 12.71
CA ALA A 113 20.71 -1.21 11.89
C ALA A 113 20.30 -1.26 10.40
N HIS A 114 21.25 -1.04 9.50
CA HIS A 114 21.02 -0.94 8.05
C HIS A 114 21.96 -1.88 7.29
N ASP A 115 21.41 -3.00 6.82
CA ASP A 115 22.12 -4.08 6.11
C ASP A 115 22.67 -3.67 4.74
N ILE A 116 22.23 -2.53 4.20
CA ILE A 116 22.82 -1.90 3.00
C ILE A 116 24.27 -1.45 3.20
N HIS A 117 24.75 -1.37 4.44
CA HIS A 117 26.13 -1.04 4.76
C HIS A 117 26.94 -2.33 5.00
N GLU A 118 28.01 -2.52 4.23
CA GLU A 118 28.83 -3.74 4.27
C GLU A 118 29.36 -4.03 5.69
N ALA A 119 29.85 -3.02 6.39
CA ALA A 119 30.35 -3.17 7.76
C ALA A 119 29.24 -3.60 8.75
N THR A 120 28.00 -3.16 8.52
CA THR A 120 26.84 -3.60 9.30
C THR A 120 26.57 -5.08 9.08
N ALA A 121 26.50 -5.51 7.82
CA ALA A 121 26.23 -6.89 7.45
C ALA A 121 27.35 -7.86 7.90
N LEU A 122 28.61 -7.51 7.65
CA LEU A 122 29.76 -8.40 7.83
C LEU A 122 30.42 -8.31 9.20
N SER A 123 30.17 -7.27 9.99
CA SER A 123 30.85 -7.04 11.28
C SER A 123 29.91 -6.76 12.44
N LEU A 124 28.98 -5.80 12.30
CA LEU A 124 28.09 -5.41 13.40
C LEU A 124 27.09 -6.52 13.74
N THR A 125 26.48 -7.14 12.72
CA THR A 125 25.43 -8.16 12.90
C THR A 125 25.92 -9.35 13.73
N GLY A 126 27.09 -9.91 13.40
CA GLY A 126 27.67 -11.04 14.15
C GLY A 126 27.94 -10.66 15.61
N TYR A 127 28.54 -9.49 15.83
CA TYR A 127 28.78 -8.97 17.17
C TYR A 127 27.49 -8.80 17.99
N MET A 128 26.44 -8.22 17.41
CA MET A 128 25.16 -8.02 18.10
C MET A 128 24.55 -9.34 18.55
N LEU A 129 24.53 -10.34 17.68
CA LEU A 129 23.96 -11.67 17.98
C LEU A 129 24.75 -12.40 19.07
N GLU A 130 26.08 -12.37 19.01
CA GLU A 130 26.95 -12.95 20.05
C GLU A 130 26.76 -12.25 21.39
N TYR A 131 26.69 -10.91 21.38
CA TYR A 131 26.54 -10.13 22.59
C TYR A 131 25.17 -10.33 23.25
N LEU A 132 24.08 -10.31 22.47
CA LEU A 132 22.72 -10.64 22.95
C LEU A 132 22.69 -12.00 23.64
N LYS A 133 23.23 -13.02 22.98
CA LYS A 133 23.30 -14.38 23.54
C LYS A 133 24.12 -14.43 24.82
N SER A 134 25.26 -13.73 24.88
CA SER A 134 26.10 -13.66 26.09
C SER A 134 25.37 -13.02 27.29
N LYS A 135 24.37 -12.19 27.02
CA LYS A 135 23.54 -11.51 28.03
C LYS A 135 22.24 -12.25 28.34
N GLY A 136 22.02 -13.42 27.75
CA GLY A 136 20.82 -14.24 27.96
C GLY A 136 19.59 -13.79 27.16
N TYR A 137 19.75 -12.89 26.18
CA TYR A 137 18.68 -12.55 25.25
C TYR A 137 18.57 -13.61 24.13
N ARG A 138 17.38 -13.68 23.52
CA ARG A 138 17.15 -14.38 22.25
C ARG A 138 16.91 -13.33 21.16
N GLY A 139 17.58 -13.49 20.02
CA GLY A 139 17.18 -12.78 18.79
C GLY A 139 15.94 -13.46 18.22
N VAL A 140 14.89 -12.68 17.99
CA VAL A 140 13.58 -13.14 17.49
C VAL A 140 13.07 -12.17 16.43
N THR A 141 12.02 -12.54 15.69
CA THR A 141 11.34 -11.62 14.76
C THR A 141 10.57 -10.54 15.52
N MET A 142 10.22 -9.44 14.84
CA MET A 142 9.42 -8.35 15.45
C MET A 142 8.07 -8.86 15.96
N GLY A 143 7.38 -9.68 15.18
CA GLY A 143 6.09 -10.22 15.59
C GLY A 143 6.18 -11.15 16.80
N GLU A 144 7.20 -12.02 16.86
CA GLU A 144 7.46 -12.84 18.06
C GLU A 144 7.79 -11.96 19.28
N CYS A 145 8.62 -10.94 19.09
CA CYS A 145 8.97 -9.94 20.12
C CYS A 145 7.72 -9.24 20.69
N MET A 146 6.72 -8.97 19.84
CA MET A 146 5.45 -8.35 20.22
C MET A 146 4.39 -9.36 20.72
N GLY A 147 4.71 -10.66 20.76
CA GLY A 147 3.77 -11.70 21.17
C GLY A 147 2.68 -12.02 20.14
N GLU A 148 2.87 -11.65 18.88
CA GLU A 148 1.91 -11.86 17.79
C GLU A 148 2.20 -13.17 17.02
N PRO A 149 1.19 -14.02 16.75
CA PRO A 149 1.38 -15.21 15.93
C PRO A 149 1.76 -14.86 14.49
N GLU A 150 2.54 -15.70 13.83
CA GLU A 150 3.02 -15.45 12.45
C GLU A 150 1.90 -15.18 11.44
N ALA A 151 0.73 -15.78 11.65
CA ALA A 151 -0.47 -15.54 10.84
C ALA A 151 -0.87 -14.05 10.80
N ASN A 152 -0.57 -13.27 11.84
CA ASN A 152 -0.89 -11.85 11.92
C ASN A 152 0.19 -10.94 11.31
N TRP A 153 1.36 -11.47 10.95
CA TRP A 153 2.47 -10.67 10.42
C TRP A 153 2.25 -10.25 8.96
N TYR A 154 1.29 -10.90 8.29
CA TYR A 154 0.99 -10.71 6.88
C TYR A 154 -0.50 -10.77 6.60
N ARG A 155 -0.92 -10.12 5.52
CA ARG A 155 -2.25 -10.27 4.92
C ARG A 155 -2.13 -11.03 3.61
N THR A 156 -3.20 -11.73 3.25
CA THR A 156 -3.33 -12.43 1.96
C THR A 156 -4.49 -11.85 1.16
N SER A 157 -4.43 -11.95 -0.16
CA SER A 157 -5.45 -11.39 -1.06
C SER A 157 -6.78 -12.18 -1.09
N GLY A 158 -7.01 -13.08 -0.13
CA GLY A 158 -8.14 -14.02 -0.12
C GLY A 158 -9.01 -14.02 1.15
N GLU A 159 -8.65 -13.30 2.20
CA GLU A 159 -9.41 -13.27 3.46
C GLU A 159 -10.44 -12.14 3.46
N SER A 160 -11.52 -12.34 2.71
CA SER A 160 -12.82 -11.77 3.05
C SER A 160 -13.74 -12.93 3.42
N GLY A 161 -13.85 -13.19 4.71
CA GLY A 161 -14.85 -14.10 5.25
C GLY A 161 -16.26 -13.52 5.05
N ALA A 162 -16.97 -14.02 4.05
CA ALA A 162 -18.43 -14.01 3.99
C ALA A 162 -18.92 -15.24 3.22
N SER A 163 -19.92 -15.89 3.81
CA SER A 163 -20.41 -17.24 3.56
C SER A 163 -21.02 -17.48 2.16
N THR A 164 -20.84 -18.72 1.69
CA THR A 164 -21.29 -19.40 0.44
C THR A 164 -22.79 -19.22 0.07
N PRO A 165 -23.26 -19.49 -1.17
CA PRO A 165 -23.35 -20.86 -1.71
C PRO A 165 -22.92 -21.07 -3.18
N ASN A 166 -22.36 -22.26 -3.40
CA ASN A 166 -22.11 -23.01 -4.64
C ASN A 166 -23.26 -22.89 -5.69
N PRO A 167 -22.95 -22.96 -7.00
CA PRO A 167 -23.25 -24.21 -7.71
C PRO A 167 -22.22 -24.64 -8.78
N GLY A 168 -21.82 -25.92 -8.72
CA GLY A 168 -22.01 -26.89 -9.80
C GLY A 168 -21.20 -26.78 -11.10
N SER A 169 -20.15 -27.61 -11.19
CA SER A 169 -19.79 -28.53 -12.28
C SER A 169 -19.31 -28.02 -13.65
N GLY A 170 -18.08 -28.46 -14.01
CA GLY A 170 -17.86 -29.16 -15.29
C GLY A 170 -16.92 -28.53 -16.33
N GLY A 171 -15.84 -29.25 -16.67
CA GLY A 171 -15.42 -29.41 -18.07
C GLY A 171 -14.10 -28.77 -18.52
N SER A 172 -13.16 -29.63 -18.89
CA SER A 172 -11.82 -29.37 -19.47
C SER A 172 -11.80 -28.66 -20.83
N GLY A 173 -10.68 -27.96 -21.08
CA GLY A 173 -9.86 -28.06 -22.29
C GLY A 173 -10.27 -27.27 -23.53
N GLY A 174 -9.36 -26.42 -24.02
CA GLY A 174 -9.42 -25.88 -25.38
C GLY A 174 -8.65 -24.57 -25.56
N SER A 175 -7.56 -24.62 -26.30
CA SER A 175 -6.63 -23.54 -26.58
C SER A 175 -7.10 -22.52 -27.64
N ASP A 176 -6.53 -21.33 -27.50
CA ASP A 176 -6.04 -20.41 -28.55
C ASP A 176 -7.01 -19.43 -29.24
N SER A 177 -6.86 -18.13 -28.89
CA SER A 177 -6.63 -17.01 -29.82
C SER A 177 -6.78 -15.66 -29.08
N GLY A 178 -5.66 -14.98 -28.81
CA GLY A 178 -5.57 -13.51 -28.72
C GLY A 178 -6.28 -12.74 -27.60
N GLY A 179 -6.93 -13.39 -26.64
CA GLY A 179 -7.54 -12.73 -25.48
C GLY A 179 -6.64 -12.77 -24.26
N SER A 180 -5.99 -11.66 -23.89
CA SER A 180 -5.29 -11.53 -22.62
C SER A 180 -6.24 -11.92 -21.48
N SER A 181 -5.91 -12.96 -20.71
CA SER A 181 -6.75 -13.40 -19.59
C SER A 181 -6.89 -12.30 -18.52
N VAL A 182 -8.08 -12.17 -17.92
CA VAL A 182 -8.35 -11.15 -16.89
C VAL A 182 -7.41 -11.33 -15.70
N SER A 183 -6.85 -10.22 -15.21
CA SER A 183 -5.92 -10.20 -14.10
C SER A 183 -6.60 -10.59 -12.80
N THR A 184 -6.09 -11.66 -12.19
CA THR A 184 -6.51 -12.16 -10.87
C THR A 184 -5.55 -11.77 -9.76
N ASP A 185 -4.39 -11.22 -10.10
CA ASP A 185 -3.35 -10.81 -9.16
C ASP A 185 -3.08 -9.29 -9.17
N GLY A 186 -3.69 -8.57 -10.11
CA GLY A 186 -3.53 -7.12 -10.28
C GLY A 186 -2.46 -6.75 -11.32
N SER A 187 -1.73 -7.71 -11.88
CA SER A 187 -0.75 -7.45 -12.94
C SER A 187 -1.40 -7.34 -14.32
N CYS A 188 -0.80 -6.56 -15.22
CA CYS A 188 -1.23 -6.43 -16.61
C CYS A 188 -0.06 -6.09 -17.53
N GLY A 189 -0.28 -6.20 -18.85
CA GLY A 189 0.76 -5.89 -19.83
C GLY A 189 1.47 -7.13 -20.38
N VAL A 190 2.45 -6.88 -21.26
CA VAL A 190 3.22 -7.92 -21.98
C VAL A 190 4.02 -8.84 -21.06
N SER A 191 4.39 -8.39 -19.86
CA SER A 191 5.14 -9.20 -18.90
C SER A 191 4.28 -10.28 -18.23
N GLY A 192 2.96 -10.12 -18.22
CA GLY A 192 2.02 -11.08 -17.61
C GLY A 192 1.02 -11.71 -18.59
N GLY A 193 0.86 -11.12 -19.79
CA GLY A 193 -0.17 -11.56 -20.75
C GLY A 193 -1.60 -11.40 -20.21
N LYS A 194 -1.80 -10.52 -19.21
CA LYS A 194 -3.07 -10.31 -18.51
C LYS A 194 -3.68 -8.95 -18.83
N THR A 195 -5.01 -8.87 -18.84
CA THR A 195 -5.77 -7.61 -18.99
C THR A 195 -6.43 -7.20 -17.68
N CYS A 196 -6.53 -5.90 -17.45
CA CYS A 196 -7.29 -5.31 -16.35
C CYS A 196 -8.78 -5.21 -16.65
N ALA A 197 -9.20 -5.30 -17.92
CA ALA A 197 -10.60 -5.24 -18.28
C ALA A 197 -11.40 -6.36 -17.59
N GLY A 198 -12.33 -6.01 -16.71
CA GLY A 198 -13.12 -6.95 -15.90
C GLY A 198 -12.43 -7.43 -14.61
N SER A 199 -11.27 -6.88 -14.26
CA SER A 199 -10.54 -7.22 -13.04
C SER A 199 -11.12 -6.52 -11.81
N SER A 200 -11.10 -7.20 -10.65
CA SER A 200 -11.50 -6.63 -9.37
C SER A 200 -10.59 -5.49 -8.88
N PHE A 201 -9.38 -5.36 -9.44
CA PHE A 201 -8.42 -4.31 -9.10
C PHE A 201 -8.71 -2.99 -9.84
N GLY A 202 -9.55 -3.03 -10.87
CA GLY A 202 -9.85 -1.90 -11.74
C GLY A 202 -9.49 -2.18 -13.19
N ASN A 203 -10.09 -1.43 -14.11
CA ASN A 203 -10.05 -1.76 -15.53
C ASN A 203 -8.83 -1.20 -16.28
N CYS A 204 -8.08 -0.28 -15.69
CA CYS A 204 -6.98 0.42 -16.36
C CYS A 204 -5.65 -0.26 -16.06
N CYS A 205 -4.83 -0.43 -17.09
CA CYS A 205 -3.48 -0.97 -16.95
C CYS A 205 -2.48 0.18 -16.96
N SER A 206 -1.86 0.49 -15.83
CA SER A 206 -0.84 1.55 -15.75
C SER A 206 0.38 1.23 -16.63
N GLN A 207 1.17 2.25 -16.97
CA GLN A 207 2.48 2.08 -17.63
C GLN A 207 3.44 1.14 -16.88
N TYR A 208 3.20 0.95 -15.58
CA TYR A 208 4.01 0.10 -14.71
C TYR A 208 3.51 -1.36 -14.67
N GLY A 209 2.48 -1.70 -15.45
CA GLY A 209 1.96 -3.07 -15.55
C GLY A 209 1.01 -3.45 -14.42
N TRP A 210 0.26 -2.49 -13.87
CA TRP A 210 -0.68 -2.71 -12.76
C TRP A 210 -2.10 -2.27 -13.07
N CYS A 211 -3.06 -3.09 -12.65
CA CYS A 211 -4.48 -2.83 -12.72
C CYS A 211 -4.94 -1.87 -11.63
N GLY A 212 -5.72 -0.87 -12.03
CA GLY A 212 -6.31 0.10 -11.13
C GLY A 212 -7.45 0.86 -11.78
N SER A 213 -8.13 1.67 -10.98
CA SER A 213 -9.19 2.58 -11.44
C SER A 213 -8.86 4.06 -11.20
N SER A 214 -7.72 4.37 -10.58
CA SER A 214 -7.33 5.76 -10.33
C SER A 214 -6.78 6.44 -11.59
N SER A 215 -6.71 7.77 -11.57
CA SER A 215 -6.09 8.56 -12.65
C SER A 215 -4.65 8.15 -12.94
N ASP A 216 -3.91 7.63 -11.96
CA ASP A 216 -2.53 7.18 -12.15
C ASP A 216 -2.45 5.86 -12.92
N HIS A 217 -3.52 5.07 -12.88
CA HIS A 217 -3.65 3.82 -13.64
C HIS A 217 -4.31 4.04 -14.99
N CYS A 218 -5.29 4.96 -15.05
CA CYS A 218 -6.09 5.26 -16.23
C CYS A 218 -5.59 6.42 -17.08
N GLY A 219 -4.55 7.14 -16.62
CA GLY A 219 -4.06 8.36 -17.24
C GLY A 219 -3.33 8.14 -18.57
N THR A 220 -2.64 9.18 -19.04
CA THR A 220 -2.03 9.24 -20.39
C THR A 220 -1.10 8.07 -20.70
N ALA A 221 -0.47 7.48 -19.69
CA ALA A 221 0.47 6.37 -19.85
C ALA A 221 -0.17 4.99 -19.64
N CYS A 222 -1.50 4.92 -19.55
CA CYS A 222 -2.19 3.64 -19.44
C CYS A 222 -2.02 2.81 -20.74
N ASN A 223 -1.72 1.53 -20.58
CA ASN A 223 -1.56 0.58 -21.66
C ASN A 223 -2.93 0.05 -22.15
N SER A 224 -3.42 0.64 -23.23
CA SER A 224 -4.74 0.34 -23.81
C SER A 224 -4.86 -1.06 -24.40
N SER A 225 -3.74 -1.77 -24.62
CA SER A 225 -3.76 -3.16 -25.06
C SER A 225 -4.10 -4.15 -23.93
N PHE A 226 -3.99 -3.71 -22.67
CA PHE A 226 -4.19 -4.54 -21.49
C PHE A 226 -5.09 -3.90 -20.43
N GLY A 227 -5.80 -2.82 -20.76
CA GLY A 227 -6.75 -2.15 -19.88
C GLY A 227 -7.57 -1.08 -20.61
N THR A 228 -8.63 -0.59 -19.98
CA THR A 228 -9.50 0.47 -20.51
C THR A 228 -8.92 1.84 -20.15
N CYS A 229 -8.05 2.35 -20.99
CA CYS A 229 -7.30 3.58 -20.71
C CYS A 229 -8.06 4.84 -21.09
N SER A 230 -8.16 5.77 -20.15
CA SER A 230 -8.78 7.08 -20.34
C SER A 230 -7.75 8.06 -20.89
N GLY A 231 -7.23 7.76 -22.09
CA GLY A 231 -6.21 8.54 -22.78
C GLY A 231 -6.65 8.96 -24.17
N GLY A 232 -7.80 9.65 -24.27
CA GLY A 232 -8.32 10.18 -25.52
C GLY A 232 -9.80 10.59 -25.41
N GLY A 233 -10.08 11.73 -24.80
CA GLY A 233 -11.43 12.28 -24.64
C GLY A 233 -12.04 11.96 -23.28
N GLY A 234 -12.37 13.00 -22.52
CA GLY A 234 -12.67 12.92 -21.09
C GLY A 234 -13.90 12.10 -20.72
N SER A 235 -13.82 11.47 -19.53
CA SER A 235 -14.95 11.08 -18.66
C SER A 235 -14.37 10.73 -17.29
N THR A 236 -14.65 11.56 -16.28
CA THR A 236 -14.30 11.37 -14.87
C THR A 236 -15.07 10.18 -14.24
N PRO A 237 -14.64 9.65 -13.07
CA PRO A 237 -15.39 8.61 -12.36
C PRO A 237 -16.81 9.10 -12.03
N SER A 238 -17.81 8.38 -12.53
CA SER A 238 -19.22 8.76 -12.45
C SER A 238 -19.69 8.78 -11.00
N LYS A 239 -20.02 9.98 -10.49
CA LYS A 239 -20.97 10.12 -9.38
C LYS A 239 -22.27 9.37 -9.76
N PRO A 240 -23.03 8.80 -8.81
CA PRO A 240 -24.31 8.16 -9.11
C PRO A 240 -25.26 9.17 -9.78
N VAL A 241 -26.08 8.73 -10.74
CA VAL A 241 -27.07 9.61 -11.38
C VAL A 241 -28.11 10.03 -10.34
N SER A 242 -28.40 11.32 -10.28
CA SER A 242 -29.32 11.90 -9.31
C SER A 242 -30.72 11.30 -9.44
N ALA A 243 -31.20 10.71 -8.34
CA ALA A 243 -32.53 10.10 -8.25
C ALA A 243 -33.58 11.07 -7.67
N ASP A 244 -33.15 12.13 -7.00
CA ASP A 244 -34.01 13.09 -6.29
C ASP A 244 -33.86 14.53 -6.80
N GLY A 245 -33.04 14.74 -7.83
CA GLY A 245 -32.78 16.04 -8.43
C GLY A 245 -31.65 16.83 -7.77
N THR A 246 -31.00 16.29 -6.73
CA THR A 246 -29.84 16.93 -6.09
C THR A 246 -28.51 16.53 -6.73
N CYS A 247 -27.52 17.41 -6.71
CA CYS A 247 -26.21 17.19 -7.31
C CYS A 247 -25.10 17.95 -6.57
N GLY A 248 -23.84 17.79 -6.98
CA GLY A 248 -22.74 18.55 -6.40
C GLY A 248 -22.35 18.06 -5.01
N SER A 249 -21.80 18.95 -4.20
CA SER A 249 -21.40 18.67 -2.81
C SER A 249 -22.59 18.43 -1.87
N GLN A 250 -23.80 18.86 -2.26
CA GLN A 250 -25.01 18.68 -1.47
C GLN A 250 -25.68 17.32 -1.70
N GLY A 251 -25.66 16.82 -2.95
CA GLY A 251 -26.29 15.54 -3.31
C GLY A 251 -25.33 14.36 -3.52
N GLY A 252 -24.03 14.63 -3.71
CA GLY A 252 -23.03 13.58 -4.02
C GLY A 252 -23.25 12.85 -5.36
N ALA A 253 -24.21 13.31 -6.16
CA ALA A 253 -24.69 12.71 -7.40
C ALA A 253 -24.40 13.60 -8.63
N THR A 254 -24.46 13.01 -9.82
CA THR A 254 -24.38 13.72 -11.11
C THR A 254 -25.77 13.90 -11.71
N CYS A 255 -25.98 15.04 -12.35
CA CYS A 255 -27.14 15.30 -13.19
C CYS A 255 -27.01 14.66 -14.57
N ALA A 256 -25.79 14.27 -15.00
CA ALA A 256 -25.57 13.66 -16.30
C ALA A 256 -26.34 12.32 -16.41
N GLY A 257 -27.36 12.29 -17.28
CA GLY A 257 -28.26 11.14 -17.46
C GLY A 257 -29.48 11.13 -16.53
N SER A 258 -29.71 12.18 -15.74
CA SER A 258 -30.89 12.27 -14.86
C SER A 258 -32.16 12.67 -15.62
N THR A 259 -33.33 12.29 -15.11
CA THR A 259 -34.63 12.71 -15.66
C THR A 259 -34.96 14.19 -15.39
N PHE A 260 -34.20 14.84 -14.51
CA PHE A 260 -34.38 16.24 -14.12
C PHE A 260 -33.62 17.21 -15.04
N GLY A 261 -32.65 16.70 -15.79
CA GLY A 261 -31.79 17.47 -16.69
C GLY A 261 -30.30 17.22 -16.41
N ASN A 262 -29.45 17.57 -17.36
CA ASN A 262 -28.03 17.18 -17.32
C ASN A 262 -27.14 18.18 -16.57
N CYS A 263 -27.62 19.38 -16.27
CA CYS A 263 -26.81 20.45 -15.68
C CYS A 263 -27.01 20.50 -14.16
N CYS A 264 -25.91 20.69 -13.42
CA CYS A 264 -25.93 20.85 -11.97
C CYS A 264 -25.75 22.34 -11.64
N SER A 265 -26.80 22.99 -11.14
CA SER A 265 -26.73 24.41 -10.76
C SER A 265 -25.79 24.64 -9.56
N GLN A 266 -25.32 25.88 -9.39
CA GLN A 266 -24.55 26.29 -8.19
C GLN A 266 -25.29 26.06 -6.86
N TYR A 267 -26.61 25.85 -6.92
CA TYR A 267 -27.46 25.58 -5.76
C TYR A 267 -27.67 24.09 -5.50
N GLY A 268 -26.98 23.21 -6.24
CA GLY A 268 -27.02 21.76 -6.01
C GLY A 268 -28.25 21.07 -6.62
N TRP A 269 -28.86 21.64 -7.65
CA TRP A 269 -30.07 21.09 -8.30
C TRP A 269 -29.85 20.78 -9.78
N CYS A 270 -30.43 19.67 -10.24
CA CYS A 270 -30.43 19.24 -11.63
C CYS A 270 -31.51 19.94 -12.46
N GLY A 271 -31.12 20.38 -13.66
CA GLY A 271 -32.03 21.00 -14.62
C GLY A 271 -31.47 21.06 -16.04
N SER A 272 -32.29 21.53 -16.98
CA SER A 272 -31.91 21.70 -18.40
C SER A 272 -32.01 23.16 -18.87
N ALA A 273 -32.52 24.06 -18.04
CA ALA A 273 -32.68 25.48 -18.37
C ALA A 273 -31.39 26.26 -18.14
N SER A 274 -31.32 27.48 -18.71
CA SER A 274 -30.18 28.41 -18.55
C SER A 274 -29.81 28.66 -17.10
N ASP A 275 -30.77 28.62 -16.18
CA ASP A 275 -30.52 28.87 -14.75
C ASP A 275 -29.75 27.72 -14.08
N HIS A 276 -29.66 26.55 -14.73
CA HIS A 276 -28.92 25.37 -14.27
C HIS A 276 -27.65 25.13 -15.07
N CYS A 277 -27.68 25.41 -16.37
CA CYS A 277 -26.55 25.21 -17.30
C CYS A 277 -25.68 26.47 -17.49
N GLY A 278 -26.12 27.61 -16.96
CA GLY A 278 -25.46 28.90 -17.13
C GLY A 278 -24.33 29.13 -16.12
N SER A 279 -24.10 30.40 -15.78
CA SER A 279 -23.04 30.79 -14.85
C SER A 279 -23.25 30.14 -13.48
N GLY A 280 -22.24 29.39 -13.00
CA GLY A 280 -22.29 28.65 -11.75
C GLY A 280 -22.65 27.16 -11.87
N CYS A 281 -22.83 26.64 -13.09
CA CYS A 281 -22.97 25.19 -13.28
C CYS A 281 -21.71 24.44 -12.78
N ASP A 282 -21.90 23.35 -12.01
CA ASP A 282 -20.81 22.51 -11.49
C ASP A 282 -20.39 21.44 -12.53
N PRO A 283 -19.23 21.60 -13.21
CA PRO A 283 -18.79 20.69 -14.26
C PRO A 283 -18.35 19.32 -13.71
N SER A 284 -18.19 19.19 -12.39
CA SER A 284 -17.89 17.91 -11.74
C SER A 284 -19.13 17.06 -11.48
N SER A 285 -20.33 17.62 -11.65
CA SER A 285 -21.62 16.99 -11.30
C SER A 285 -22.71 17.21 -12.34
N GLY A 286 -22.40 17.82 -13.49
CA GLY A 286 -23.34 18.07 -14.57
C GLY A 286 -22.64 18.52 -15.84
N THR A 287 -23.40 18.59 -16.94
CA THR A 287 -22.92 19.06 -18.24
C THR A 287 -23.09 20.58 -18.33
N CYS A 288 -21.99 21.28 -18.13
CA CYS A 288 -21.81 22.71 -18.38
C CYS A 288 -20.98 22.86 -19.67
#